data_AF-X1UVA3-F1
#
_entry.id   AF-X1UVA3-F1
#
_cell.length_a   1.000
_cell.length_b   1.000
_cell.length_c   1.000
_cell.angle_alpha   90.00
_cell.angle_beta   90.00
_cell.angle_gamma   90.00
#
_symmetry.space_group_name_H-M   'P 1'
#
loop_
_entity.id
_entity.type
_entity.pdbx_description
1 polymer ?
#
loop_
_entity_poly.entity_id
_entity_poly.type
_entity_poly.pdbx_seq_one_letter_code
_entity_poly.pdbx_strand_id
1 'polypeptide(L)' 'MTENLTNVAWKCRGCGKVTYHPSADKKAKIEIRTGTLCLKCLREGRV' A
#
# COMPACT_ATOMS: atom_id res chain seq x y z
N MET A 1 -14.67 -15.33 3.17
CA MET A 1 -13.66 -14.96 2.14
C MET A 1 -12.46 -14.42 2.87
N THR A 2 -11.37 -15.18 2.94
CA THR A 2 -10.13 -14.71 3.57
C THR A 2 -9.34 -13.98 2.48
N GLU A 3 -9.56 -12.66 2.34
CA GLU A 3 -8.70 -11.85 1.47
C GLU A 3 -7.26 -12.08 1.90
N ASN A 4 -6.43 -12.62 1.01
CA ASN A 4 -5.03 -12.90 1.29
C ASN A 4 -4.26 -11.57 1.22
N LEU A 5 -4.39 -10.77 2.29
CA LEU A 5 -3.79 -9.44 2.48
C LEU A 5 -2.25 -9.47 2.45
N THR A 6 -1.68 -10.67 2.45
CA THR A 6 -0.24 -10.91 2.41
C THR A 6 0.39 -10.31 1.16
N ASN A 7 -0.20 -10.47 -0.02
CA ASN A 7 0.41 -10.03 -1.29
C ASN A 7 -0.17 -8.70 -1.82
N VAL A 8 -0.43 -7.76 -0.92
CA VAL A 8 -1.00 -6.46 -1.26
C VAL A 8 0.01 -5.36 -0.96
N ALA A 9 0.10 -4.41 -1.88
CA ALA A 9 0.81 -3.14 -1.71
C ALA A 9 -0.15 -1.98 -1.93
N TRP A 10 0.14 -0.85 -1.29
CA TRP A 10 -0.65 0.37 -1.40
C TRP A 10 0.19 1.48 -2.01
N LYS A 11 -0.29 2.06 -3.11
CA LYS A 11 0.30 3.27 -3.68
C LYS A 11 -0.36 4.50 -3.07
N CYS A 12 0.46 5.31 -2.40
CA CYS A 12 0.05 6.57 -1.83
C CYS A 12 -0.47 7.51 -2.92
N ARG A 13 -1.70 8.01 -2.78
CA ARG A 13 -2.25 9.03 -3.69
C ARG A 13 -1.49 10.36 -3.61
N GLY A 14 -1.05 10.78 -2.42
CA GLY A 14 -0.46 12.11 -2.21
C GLY A 14 1.01 12.22 -2.67
N CYS A 15 1.83 11.19 -2.46
CA CYS A 15 3.25 11.21 -2.83
C CYS A 15 3.68 10.13 -3.82
N GLY A 16 2.76 9.28 -4.29
CA GLY A 16 3.05 8.23 -5.27
C GLY A 16 3.85 7.03 -4.73
N LYS A 17 4.32 7.06 -3.48
CA LYS A 17 5.12 5.98 -2.88
C LYS A 17 4.29 4.71 -2.69
N VAL A 18 4.88 3.57 -3.06
CA VAL A 18 4.30 2.24 -2.83
C VAL A 18 4.81 1.69 -1.50
N THR A 19 3.90 1.23 -0.65
CA THR A 19 4.19 0.56 0.62
C THR A 19 3.65 -0.85 0.58
N TYR A 20 4.43 -1.82 1.05
CA TYR A 20 4.09 -3.24 1.02
C TYR A 20 3.64 -3.70 2.41
N HIS A 21 2.76 -4.70 2.46
CA HIS A 21 2.47 -5.39 3.70
C HIS A 21 3.78 -6.04 4.24
N PRO A 22 4.05 -6.04 5.56
CA PRO A 22 5.30 -6.59 6.11
C PRO A 22 5.52 -8.06 5.76
N SER A 23 4.43 -8.82 5.68
CA SER A 23 4.45 -10.24 5.31
C SER A 23 4.39 -10.47 3.80
N ALA A 24 4.47 -9.43 2.97
CA ALA A 24 4.38 -9.58 1.52
C ALA A 24 5.56 -10.36 0.97
N ASP A 25 5.24 -11.40 0.22
CA ASP A 25 6.24 -12.15 -0.51
C ASP A 25 6.65 -11.32 -1.73
N LYS A 26 7.91 -10.88 -1.74
CA LYS A 26 8.46 -10.03 -2.82
C LYS A 26 8.54 -10.74 -4.18
N LYS A 27 8.39 -12.07 -4.21
CA LYS A 27 8.41 -12.89 -5.43
C LYS A 27 7.01 -13.28 -5.89
N ALA A 28 5.99 -13.13 -5.04
CA ALA A 28 4.61 -13.37 -5.42
C ALA A 28 4.07 -12.25 -6.33
N LYS A 29 2.98 -12.52 -7.04
CA LYS A 29 2.26 -11.51 -7.81
C LYS A 29 1.58 -10.54 -6.83
N ILE A 30 2.17 -9.36 -6.66
CA ILE A 30 1.69 -8.33 -5.73
C ILE A 30 0.59 -7.49 -6.41
N GLU A 31 -0.56 -7.36 -5.75
CA GLU A 31 -1.59 -6.42 -6.16
C GLU A 31 -1.28 -5.02 -5.60
N ILE A 32 -1.16 -4.02 -6.47
CA ILE A 32 -0.96 -2.63 -6.05
C ILE A 32 -2.32 -1.92 -6.02
N ARG A 33 -2.86 -1.73 -4.82
CA ARG A 33 -4.07 -0.94 -4.60
C ARG A 33 -3.72 0.55 -4.59
N THR A 34 -4.45 1.33 -5.36
CA THR A 34 -4.29 2.80 -5.44
C THR A 34 -5.41 3.51 -4.67
N GLY A 35 -5.15 4.71 -4.18
CA GLY A 35 -6.18 5.56 -3.55
C GLY A 35 -6.07 5.69 -2.03
N THR A 36 -5.17 4.93 -1.40
CA THR A 36 -4.82 5.09 0.01
C THR A 36 -3.79 6.21 0.18
N LEU A 37 -3.82 6.95 1.29
CA LEU A 37 -2.73 7.85 1.69
C LEU A 37 -1.77 7.10 2.62
N CYS A 38 -0.46 7.28 2.42
CA CYS A 38 0.51 6.75 3.36
C CYS A 38 0.46 7.55 4.67
N LEU A 39 0.90 6.92 5.76
CA LEU A 39 0.93 7.54 7.10
C LEU A 39 1.64 8.89 7.12
N LYS A 40 2.68 9.06 6.30
CA LYS A 40 3.38 10.34 6.16
C LYS A 40 2.46 11.43 5.61
N CYS A 41 1.79 11.17 4.48
CA CYS A 41 0.88 12.14 3.86
C CYS A 41 -0.37 12.40 4.72
N LEU A 42 -0.87 11.38 5.43
CA LEU A 42 -1.94 11.53 6.42
C LEU A 42 -1.50 12.48 7.55
N ARG A 43 -0.29 12.33 8.08
CA ARG A 43 0.25 13.20 9.14
C ARG A 43 0.57 14.62 8.66
N GLU A 44 0.96 14.78 7.41
CA GLU A 44 1.29 16.08 6.80
C GLU A 44 0.04 16.83 6.30
N GLY A 45 -1.16 16.24 6.36
CA GLY A 45 -2.38 16.84 5.81
C GLY A 45 -2.34 17.06 4.29
N ARG A 46 -1.50 16.29 3.57
CA ARG A 46 -1.40 16.36 2.11
C ARG A 46 -2.61 15.68 1.48
N VAL A 47 -3.61 16.47 1.08
CA VAL A 47 -4.78 16.05 0.32
C VAL A 47 -4.77 16.70 -1.06
#